data_AF-A0A7Y3I8E6-F1
#
_entry.id   AF-A0A7Y3I8E6-F1
#
_cell.length_a   1.000
_cell.length_b   1.000
_cell.length_c   1.000
_cell.angle_alpha   90.00
_cell.angle_beta   90.00
_cell.angle_gamma   90.00
#
_symmetry.space_group_name_H-M   'P 1'
#
loop_
_entity.id
_entity.type
_entity.pdbx_description
1 polymer ?
#
loop_
_entity_poly.entity_id
_entity_poly.type
_entity_poly.pdbx_seq_one_letter_code
_entity_poly.pdbx_strand_id
1 'polypeptide(L)'
;MPSRLRLALLVPLAALAFLAAAIHPAAAQQLPQTWQEQQNFRSGPTPFEPLMEFWYELDRISEIVSMQPLTETLLGREMNLIVIADDPIVNAQDA
;
A
#
# COMPACT_ATOMS: atom_id res chain seq x y z
N MET A 1 -45.01 2.01 -33.17
CA MET A 1 -44.34 3.32 -32.99
C MET A 1 -44.03 3.52 -31.51
N PRO A 2 -42.83 3.17 -31.02
CA PRO A 2 -42.51 3.37 -29.60
C PRO A 2 -42.43 4.87 -29.32
N SER A 3 -43.24 5.31 -28.35
CA SER A 3 -43.43 6.68 -27.93
C SER A 3 -42.10 7.39 -27.67
N ARG A 4 -41.87 8.51 -28.36
CA ARG A 4 -40.72 9.42 -28.19
C ARG A 4 -40.52 9.86 -26.73
N LEU A 5 -41.55 9.70 -25.90
CA LEU A 5 -41.54 9.97 -24.46
C LEU A 5 -40.69 8.98 -23.64
N ARG A 6 -40.55 7.72 -24.09
CA ARG A 6 -39.72 6.71 -23.39
C ARG A 6 -38.21 6.90 -23.63
N LEU A 7 -37.83 7.39 -24.81
CA LEU A 7 -36.43 7.71 -25.11
C LEU A 7 -35.92 8.92 -24.32
N ALA A 8 -36.77 9.92 -24.08
CA ALA A 8 -36.39 11.16 -23.39
C ALA A 8 -36.03 10.93 -21.90
N LEU A 9 -36.53 9.85 -21.28
CA LEU A 9 -36.33 9.55 -19.86
C LEU A 9 -35.15 8.59 -19.61
N LEU A 10 -34.71 7.85 -20.63
CA LEU A 10 -33.58 6.93 -20.55
C LEU A 10 -32.22 7.65 -20.61
N VAL A 11 -32.14 8.78 -21.33
CA VAL A 11 -30.93 9.60 -21.46
C VAL A 11 -30.45 10.19 -20.14
N PRO A 12 -31.31 10.86 -19.31
CA PRO A 12 -30.85 11.42 -18.04
C PRO A 12 -30.50 10.33 -17.01
N LEU A 13 -31.16 9.17 -17.07
CA LEU A 13 -30.89 8.05 -16.17
C LEU A 13 -29.53 7.39 -16.47
N ALA A 14 -29.20 7.25 -17.76
CA ALA A 14 -27.89 6.76 -18.19
C ALA A 14 -26.76 7.74 -17.85
N ALA A 15 -27.00 9.05 -17.97
CA ALA A 15 -26.05 10.09 -17.59
C ALA A 15 -25.77 10.09 -16.06
N LEU A 16 -26.80 9.86 -15.24
CA LEU A 16 -26.65 9.77 -13.79
C LEU A 16 -25.85 8.53 -13.36
N ALA A 17 -26.06 7.39 -14.02
CA ALA A 17 -25.30 6.17 -13.79
C ALA A 17 -23.82 6.32 -14.19
N PHE A 18 -23.53 7.04 -15.27
CA PHE A 18 -22.16 7.36 -15.69
C PHE A 18 -21.44 8.29 -14.70
N LEU A 19 -22.14 9.29 -14.16
CA LEU A 19 -21.57 10.16 -13.13
C LEU A 19 -21.29 9.41 -11.82
N ALA A 20 -22.16 8.48 -11.42
CA ALA A 20 -21.98 7.70 -10.20
C ALA A 20 -20.78 6.74 -10.27
N ALA A 21 -20.48 6.20 -11.46
CA ALA A 21 -19.31 5.33 -11.65
C ALA A 21 -17.98 6.08 -11.53
N ALA A 22 -17.95 7.38 -11.82
CA ALA A 22 -16.74 8.20 -11.80
C ALA A 22 -16.29 8.67 -10.41
N ILE A 23 -17.12 8.47 -9.37
CA ILE A 23 -16.81 8.87 -7.98
C ILE A 23 -16.30 7.69 -7.17
N HIS A 24 -15.53 6.78 -7.77
CA HIS A 24 -14.72 5.87 -6.98
C HIS A 24 -13.52 6.68 -6.48
N PRO A 25 -13.41 7.01 -5.18
CA PRO A 25 -12.16 7.52 -4.67
C PRO A 25 -11.11 6.45 -4.97
N ALA A 26 -10.08 6.82 -5.72
CA ALA A 26 -8.88 6.01 -5.77
C ALA A 26 -8.46 5.81 -4.31
N ALA A 27 -8.58 4.58 -3.81
CA ALA A 27 -8.18 4.27 -2.45
C ALA A 27 -6.67 4.49 -2.41
N ALA A 28 -6.25 5.65 -1.90
CA ALA A 28 -4.85 5.92 -1.67
C ALA A 28 -4.35 4.81 -0.74
N GLN A 29 -3.33 4.07 -1.20
CA GLN A 29 -2.75 2.96 -0.47
C GLN A 29 -2.24 3.50 0.86
N GLN A 30 -2.91 3.16 1.96
CA GLN A 30 -2.56 3.70 3.26
C GLN A 30 -1.31 3.01 3.76
N LEU A 31 -0.26 3.79 4.02
CA LEU A 31 0.99 3.28 4.58
C LEU A 31 0.75 2.78 6.02
N PRO A 32 1.46 1.72 6.45
CA PRO A 32 1.43 1.27 7.84
C PRO A 32 1.89 2.39 8.77
N GLN A 33 1.36 2.40 9.99
CA GLN A 33 1.82 3.32 11.03
C GLN A 33 3.03 2.77 11.75
N THR A 34 4.04 3.61 11.96
CA THR A 34 5.19 3.28 12.80
C THR A 34 4.79 3.10 14.26
N TRP A 35 5.56 2.32 15.01
CA TRP A 35 5.38 2.17 16.47
C TRP A 35 5.33 3.53 17.19
N GLN A 36 6.20 4.46 16.80
CA GLN A 36 6.26 5.80 17.39
C GLN A 36 4.95 6.55 17.20
N GLU A 37 4.37 6.51 16.00
CA GLU A 37 3.09 7.16 15.72
C GLU A 37 1.97 6.56 16.57
N GLN A 38 1.91 5.23 16.67
CA GLN A 38 0.93 4.54 17.52
C GLN A 38 1.06 4.95 19.00
N GLN A 39 2.29 5.20 19.47
CA GLN A 39 2.59 5.64 20.82
C GLN A 39 2.57 7.17 21.00
N ASN A 40 2.11 7.93 20.01
CA ASN A 40 2.13 9.41 20.00
C ASN A 40 3.51 10.00 20.32
N PHE A 41 4.57 9.35 19.85
CA PHE A 41 5.98 9.71 20.03
C PHE A 41 6.44 9.80 21.50
N ARG A 42 5.71 9.17 22.43
CA ARG A 42 6.03 9.17 23.87
C ARG A 42 6.86 7.97 24.32
N SER A 43 7.03 6.97 23.47
CA SER A 43 7.74 5.75 23.79
C SER A 43 9.25 5.85 23.57
N GLY A 44 10.02 5.03 24.29
CA GLY A 44 11.45 4.82 24.05
C GLY A 44 11.74 4.11 22.70
N PRO A 45 12.88 3.41 22.56
CA PRO A 45 13.23 2.77 21.30
C PRO A 45 12.14 1.80 20.83
N THR A 46 11.95 1.70 19.51
CA THR A 46 11.01 0.73 18.91
C THR A 46 11.44 -0.69 19.30
N PRO A 47 10.54 -1.48 19.92
CA PRO A 47 10.84 -2.89 20.16
C PRO A 47 11.02 -3.64 18.84
N PHE A 48 11.75 -4.75 18.88
CA PHE A 48 12.11 -5.50 17.66
C PHE A 48 10.87 -5.98 16.89
N GLU A 49 9.93 -6.64 17.54
CA GLU A 49 8.73 -7.18 16.88
C GLU A 49 7.88 -6.11 16.17
N PRO A 50 7.49 -4.99 16.79
CA PRO A 50 6.81 -3.88 16.11
C PRO A 50 7.59 -3.28 14.94
N LEU A 51 8.93 -3.22 15.04
CA LEU A 51 9.75 -2.74 13.92
C LEU A 51 9.65 -3.70 12.74
N MET A 52 9.76 -5.00 12.99
CA MET A 52 9.71 -6.01 11.93
C MET A 52 8.33 -6.10 11.29
N GLU A 53 7.24 -6.01 12.08
CA GLU A 53 5.87 -6.00 11.56
C GLU A 53 5.63 -4.86 10.56
N PHE A 54 6.12 -3.66 10.88
CA PHE A 54 6.05 -2.51 9.98
C PHE A 54 6.73 -2.77 8.62
N TRP A 55 7.94 -3.37 8.64
CA TRP A 55 8.67 -3.67 7.41
C TRP A 55 8.02 -4.78 6.59
N TYR A 56 7.49 -5.82 7.22
CA TYR A 56 6.74 -6.87 6.52
C TYR A 56 5.47 -6.32 5.86
N GLU A 57 4.79 -5.38 6.51
CA GLU A 57 3.63 -4.75 5.90
C GLU A 57 4.03 -3.87 4.70
N LEU A 58 5.11 -3.10 4.82
CA LEU A 58 5.63 -2.30 3.69
C LEU A 58 6.05 -3.16 2.50
N ASP A 59 6.80 -4.23 2.71
CA ASP A 59 7.19 -5.18 1.67
C ASP A 59 5.97 -5.75 0.92
N ARG A 60 4.87 -5.99 1.64
CA ARG A 60 3.63 -6.52 1.05
C ARG A 60 2.87 -5.49 0.21
N ILE A 61 2.91 -4.21 0.58
CA ILE A 61 2.03 -3.18 -0.02
C ILE A 61 2.75 -2.17 -0.90
N SER A 62 4.07 -2.03 -0.78
CA SER A 62 4.84 -1.03 -1.51
C SER A 62 5.39 -1.63 -2.79
N GLU A 63 5.30 -0.88 -3.89
CA GLU A 63 5.91 -1.28 -5.17
C GLU A 63 7.44 -1.09 -5.17
N ILE A 64 7.96 -0.25 -4.27
CA ILE A 64 9.37 0.16 -4.24
C ILE A 64 10.15 -0.41 -3.04
N VAL A 65 9.48 -1.13 -2.13
CA VAL A 65 10.13 -1.74 -0.96
C VAL A 65 10.15 -3.24 -1.16
N SER A 66 11.32 -3.84 -0.99
CA SER A 66 11.46 -5.29 -0.91
C SER A 66 12.30 -5.68 0.29
N MET A 67 11.96 -6.82 0.90
CA MET A 67 12.61 -7.34 2.10
C MET A 67 13.00 -8.80 1.89
N GLN A 68 14.25 -9.13 2.21
CA GLN A 68 14.77 -10.49 2.08
C GLN A 68 15.67 -10.87 3.24
N PRO A 69 15.67 -12.16 3.66
CA PRO A 69 16.56 -12.64 4.70
C PRO A 69 18.02 -12.56 4.21
N LEU A 70 18.88 -11.95 5.02
CA LEU A 70 20.32 -11.84 4.73
C LEU A 70 21.13 -12.84 5.54
N THR A 71 20.88 -12.89 6.86
CA THR A 71 21.56 -13.76 7.80
C THR A 71 20.78 -13.86 9.11
N GLU A 72 21.35 -14.49 10.13
CA GLU A 72 20.84 -14.53 11.50
C GLU A 72 21.89 -14.04 12.50
N THR A 73 21.42 -13.46 13.60
CA THR A 73 22.25 -13.11 14.75
C THR A 73 22.66 -14.37 15.52
N LEU A 74 23.68 -14.25 16.39
CA LEU A 74 24.09 -15.35 17.29
C LEU A 74 22.98 -15.86 18.22
N LEU A 75 21.93 -15.06 18.44
CA LEU A 75 20.76 -15.44 19.25
C LEU A 75 19.56 -15.88 18.39
N GLY A 76 19.77 -16.17 17.11
CA GLY A 76 18.74 -16.73 16.21
C GLY A 76 17.70 -15.73 15.72
N ARG A 77 17.97 -14.41 15.79
CA ARG A 77 17.11 -13.40 15.17
C ARG A 77 17.50 -13.18 13.72
N GLU A 78 16.54 -13.22 12.81
CA GLU A 78 16.76 -12.89 11.40
C GLU A 78 17.21 -11.44 11.24
N MET A 79 18.27 -11.26 10.45
CA MET A 79 18.70 -9.97 9.93
C MET A 79 18.27 -9.90 8.47
N ASN A 80 17.41 -8.94 8.17
CA ASN A 80 16.85 -8.75 6.84
C ASN A 80 17.55 -7.59 6.13
N LEU A 81 17.73 -7.74 4.82
CA LEU A 81 18.07 -6.64 3.93
C LEU A 81 16.77 -6.00 3.43
N ILE A 82 16.67 -4.68 3.58
CA ILE A 82 15.57 -3.88 3.05
C ILE A 82 16.14 -3.08 1.88
N VAL A 83 15.50 -3.18 0.72
CA VAL A 83 15.85 -2.43 -0.48
C VAL A 83 14.71 -1.48 -0.82
N ILE A 84 15.04 -0.22 -1.06
CA ILE A 84 14.09 0.83 -1.47
C ILE A 84 14.57 1.39 -2.81
N ALA A 85 13.88 1.08 -3.89
CA ALA A 85 14.26 1.49 -5.25
C ALA A 85 13.05 1.57 -6.18
N ASP A 86 13.05 2.55 -7.09
CA ASP A 86 11.99 2.70 -8.11
C ASP A 86 12.03 1.56 -9.15
N ASP A 87 13.24 1.11 -9.50
CA ASP A 87 13.46 -0.05 -10.37
C ASP A 87 13.93 -1.26 -9.53
N PRO A 88 13.45 -2.49 -9.83
CA PRO A 88 13.90 -3.68 -9.13
C PRO A 88 15.40 -3.92 -9.28
N ILE A 89 16.12 -3.99 -8.15
CA ILE A 89 17.54 -4.39 -8.11
C ILE A 89 17.59 -5.91 -8.26
N VAL A 90 17.97 -6.41 -9.43
CA VAL A 90 18.06 -7.86 -9.72
C VAL A 90 19.49 -8.38 -9.67
N ASN A 91 20.49 -7.49 -9.62
CA ASN A 91 21.89 -7.83 -9.45
C ASN A 91 22.66 -6.78 -8.63
N ALA A 92 23.79 -7.19 -8.05
CA ALA A 92 24.57 -6.35 -7.14
C ALA A 92 25.12 -5.06 -7.78
N GLN A 93 25.18 -5.00 -9.11
CA GLN A 93 25.63 -3.83 -9.85
C GLN A 93 24.57 -2.72 -9.96
N ASP A 94 23.31 -2.99 -9.61
CA ASP A 94 22.23 -1.99 -9.69
C ASP A 94 22.07 -1.17 -8.38
N ALA A 95 22.88 -1.48 -7.36
CA ALA A 95 22.83 -0.86 -6.03
C ALA A 95 23.82 0.31 -5.84
#